data_AF-A0A5J5IMV6-F1
#
_entry.id   AF-A0A5J5IMV6-F1
#
_cell.length_a   1.000
_cell.length_b   1.000
_cell.length_c   1.000
_cell.angle_alpha   90.00
_cell.angle_beta   90.00
_cell.angle_gamma   90.00
#
_symmetry.space_group_name_H-M   'P 1'
#
loop_
_entity.id
_entity.type
_entity.pdbx_description
1 polymer ?
#
loop_
_entity_poly.entity_id
_entity_poly.type
_entity_poly.pdbx_seq_one_letter_code
_entity_poly.pdbx_strand_id
1 'polypeptide(L)'
;MSIARLWTIARLELLQRLRTVSWYVLLGIFAVLLIGVTALSFLAFGGMVTDAPQRGAGIYSTIVVITLLLAVLVSPTLSGNSINGDRDAATLAPVQVTLAQTSEILLGKVLAAWITGLAFAVVAAPFLIIATFAGGVDPVVVLVSLAVLIAEIGLIAAIGVGLSGILARPLFSVASTYLVVAALVFGTLIAFGLGGAAASTEAVAQQRTAQYAPDGAPLCRDGSEDCWNEPGEWICTDSESYTYQVPRFDYVWWVLAANPFVILADATPTSYTRDGYAVDLFGQIKAGVRGAQLPPDTNTGYDECDPSANTTTFRSPEQIEDETVPSWFVGLAVQIVLAGGLLWGAWARTRTPARALPPGTRIA
;
A
#
# COMPACT_ATOMS: atom_id res chain seq x y z
N MET A 1 -17.56 -29.32 1.41
CA MET A 1 -17.65 -28.17 0.50
C MET A 1 -17.70 -28.65 -0.93
N SER A 2 -18.78 -28.36 -1.65
CA SER A 2 -18.94 -28.62 -3.08
C SER A 2 -18.64 -27.35 -3.88
N ILE A 3 -17.58 -27.38 -4.70
CA ILE A 3 -17.21 -26.26 -5.58
C ILE A 3 -18.34 -25.90 -6.55
N ALA A 4 -19.09 -26.91 -7.03
CA ALA A 4 -20.20 -26.70 -7.96
C ALA A 4 -21.34 -25.85 -7.35
N ARG A 5 -21.65 -26.06 -6.06
CA ARG A 5 -22.66 -25.25 -5.34
C ARG A 5 -22.19 -23.82 -5.15
N LEU A 6 -20.93 -23.64 -4.73
CA LEU A 6 -20.31 -22.32 -4.58
C LEU A 6 -20.34 -21.53 -5.90
N TRP A 7 -19.95 -22.16 -7.01
CA TRP A 7 -19.99 -21.54 -8.33
C TRP A 7 -21.41 -21.19 -8.78
N THR A 8 -22.40 -22.05 -8.48
CA THR A 8 -23.81 -21.79 -8.82
C THR A 8 -24.32 -20.52 -8.12
N ILE A 9 -24.00 -20.36 -6.84
CA ILE A 9 -24.33 -19.16 -6.06
C ILE A 9 -23.64 -17.94 -6.67
N ALA A 10 -22.34 -18.02 -6.92
CA ALA A 10 -21.58 -16.90 -7.50
C ALA A 10 -22.12 -16.49 -8.88
N ARG A 11 -22.49 -17.46 -9.72
CA ARG A 11 -23.05 -17.22 -11.06
C ARG A 11 -24.39 -16.47 -10.99
N LEU A 12 -25.28 -16.84 -10.07
CA LEU A 12 -26.58 -16.19 -9.93
C LEU A 12 -26.43 -14.70 -9.56
N GLU A 13 -25.53 -14.40 -8.63
CA GLU A 13 -25.18 -13.02 -8.23
C GLU A 13 -24.63 -12.19 -9.39
N LEU A 14 -23.69 -12.77 -10.15
CA LEU A 14 -23.11 -12.10 -11.32
C LEU A 14 -24.17 -11.80 -12.38
N LEU A 15 -25.07 -12.75 -12.67
CA LEU A 15 -26.15 -12.56 -13.62
C LEU A 15 -27.14 -11.48 -13.20
N GLN A 16 -27.40 -11.32 -11.89
CA GLN A 16 -28.24 -10.23 -11.39
C GLN A 16 -27.58 -8.86 -11.63
N ARG A 17 -26.27 -8.73 -11.37
CA ARG A 17 -25.54 -7.47 -11.62
C ARG A 17 -25.52 -7.07 -13.09
N LEU A 18 -25.29 -8.04 -13.99
CA LEU A 18 -25.27 -7.81 -15.43
C LEU A 18 -26.61 -7.33 -16.02
N ARG A 19 -27.72 -7.51 -15.28
CA ARG A 19 -29.05 -7.01 -15.67
C ARG A 19 -29.30 -5.56 -15.29
N THR A 20 -28.44 -4.96 -14.45
CA THR A 20 -28.62 -3.58 -13.98
C THR A 20 -27.85 -2.59 -14.85
N VAL A 21 -28.49 -1.48 -15.23
CA VAL A 21 -27.82 -0.42 -16.03
C VAL A 21 -26.72 0.28 -15.22
N SER A 22 -26.92 0.45 -13.91
CA SER A 22 -25.97 1.08 -12.99
C SER A 22 -24.58 0.45 -13.04
N TRP A 23 -24.51 -0.87 -13.27
CA TRP A 23 -23.25 -1.60 -13.44
C TRP A 23 -22.43 -1.08 -14.63
N TYR A 24 -23.06 -0.95 -15.80
CA TYR A 24 -22.38 -0.46 -17.01
C TYR A 24 -22.01 1.02 -16.90
N VAL A 25 -22.84 1.84 -16.25
CA VAL A 25 -22.53 3.24 -15.98
C VAL A 25 -21.28 3.36 -15.11
N LEU A 26 -21.16 2.54 -14.06
CA LEU A 26 -20.00 2.55 -13.17
C LEU A 26 -18.71 2.13 -13.88
N LEU A 27 -18.76 1.09 -14.71
CA LEU A 27 -17.63 0.68 -15.57
C LEU A 27 -17.26 1.79 -16.58
N GLY A 28 -18.26 2.47 -17.15
CA GLY A 28 -18.05 3.59 -18.06
C GLY A 28 -17.36 4.78 -17.39
N ILE A 29 -17.81 5.19 -16.21
CA ILE A 29 -17.17 6.26 -15.42
C ILE A 29 -15.73 5.87 -15.09
N PHE A 30 -15.50 4.64 -14.64
CA PHE A 30 -14.17 4.13 -14.35
C PHE A 30 -13.25 4.18 -15.57
N ALA A 31 -13.74 3.75 -16.75
CA ALA A 31 -12.98 3.83 -18.00
C ALA A 31 -12.65 5.27 -18.39
N VAL A 32 -13.61 6.20 -18.27
CA VAL A 32 -13.40 7.63 -18.56
C VAL A 32 -12.32 8.23 -17.64
N LEU A 33 -12.35 7.90 -16.35
CA LEU A 33 -11.31 8.34 -15.41
C LEU A 33 -9.93 7.79 -15.80
N LEU A 34 -9.84 6.50 -16.19
CA LEU A 34 -8.58 5.92 -16.66
C LEU A 34 -8.09 6.53 -17.97
N ILE A 35 -8.97 6.87 -18.91
CA ILE A 35 -8.60 7.62 -20.12
C ILE A 35 -7.96 8.95 -19.73
N GLY A 36 -8.63 9.71 -18.84
CA GLY A 36 -8.14 11.00 -18.37
C GLY A 36 -6.78 10.90 -17.68
N VAL A 37 -6.63 9.94 -16.77
CA VAL A 37 -5.38 9.69 -16.04
C VAL A 37 -4.26 9.26 -16.97
N THR A 38 -4.55 8.38 -17.93
CA THR A 38 -3.58 7.94 -18.93
C THR A 38 -3.10 9.15 -19.73
N ALA A 39 -4.02 9.93 -20.30
CA ALA A 39 -3.67 11.12 -21.08
C ALA A 39 -2.86 12.15 -20.28
N LEU A 40 -3.28 12.45 -19.05
CA LEU A 40 -2.57 13.37 -18.16
C LEU A 40 -1.18 12.85 -17.78
N SER A 41 -1.02 11.54 -17.57
CA SER A 41 0.29 10.94 -17.28
C SER A 41 1.24 11.12 -18.46
N PHE A 42 0.79 10.86 -19.69
CA PHE A 42 1.61 11.09 -20.88
C PHE A 42 2.01 12.57 -21.05
N LEU A 43 1.09 13.50 -20.77
CA LEU A 43 1.38 14.93 -20.84
C LEU A 43 2.37 15.38 -19.76
N ALA A 44 2.15 14.97 -18.51
CA ALA A 44 2.98 15.37 -17.37
C ALA A 44 4.41 14.83 -17.50
N PHE A 45 4.57 13.53 -17.70
CA PHE A 45 5.89 12.90 -17.80
C PHE A 45 6.58 13.21 -19.14
N GLY A 46 5.82 13.35 -20.23
CA GLY A 46 6.35 13.73 -21.54
C GLY A 46 6.96 15.14 -21.57
N GLY A 47 6.43 16.08 -20.78
CA GLY A 47 6.95 17.44 -20.69
C GLY A 47 8.06 17.64 -19.66
N MET A 48 8.08 16.86 -18.58
CA MET A 48 9.00 17.06 -17.44
C MET A 48 10.24 16.16 -17.45
N VAL A 49 10.12 14.93 -17.97
CA VAL A 49 11.19 13.92 -17.86
C VAL A 49 11.82 13.70 -19.23
N THR A 50 13.10 14.03 -19.37
CA THR A 50 13.83 13.88 -20.64
C THR A 50 14.27 12.43 -20.88
N ASP A 51 14.60 11.70 -19.82
CA ASP A 51 15.06 10.33 -19.88
C ASP A 51 13.91 9.34 -20.15
N ALA A 52 14.04 8.53 -21.20
CA ALA A 52 12.95 7.70 -21.72
C ALA A 52 12.52 6.57 -20.76
N PRO A 53 13.44 5.81 -20.13
CA PRO A 53 13.08 4.76 -19.17
C PRO A 53 12.38 5.32 -17.92
N GLN A 54 12.89 6.42 -17.35
CA GLN A 54 12.28 7.09 -16.19
C GLN A 54 10.88 7.63 -16.51
N ARG A 55 10.72 8.26 -17.67
CA ARG A 55 9.41 8.74 -18.15
C ARG A 55 8.41 7.60 -18.22
N GLY A 56 8.82 6.48 -18.80
CA GLY A 56 7.99 5.31 -18.98
C GLY A 56 7.54 4.65 -17.67
N ALA A 57 8.48 4.46 -16.76
CA ALA A 57 8.22 3.89 -15.44
C ALA A 57 7.31 4.79 -14.60
N GLY A 58 7.47 6.12 -14.69
CA GLY A 58 6.58 7.10 -14.07
C GLY A 58 5.12 7.04 -14.58
N ILE A 59 4.92 6.94 -15.90
CA ILE A 59 3.58 6.77 -16.50
C ILE A 59 2.93 5.48 -16.03
N TYR A 60 3.66 4.37 -16.09
CA TYR A 60 3.14 3.06 -15.70
C TYR A 60 2.74 3.00 -14.22
N SER A 61 3.65 3.39 -13.34
CA SER A 61 3.40 3.38 -11.89
C SER A 61 2.22 4.28 -11.50
N THR A 62 2.07 5.45 -12.15
CA THR A 62 0.92 6.34 -11.94
C THR A 62 -0.40 5.67 -12.32
N ILE A 63 -0.47 5.04 -13.50
CA ILE A 63 -1.71 4.41 -13.98
C ILE A 63 -2.10 3.24 -13.07
N VAL A 64 -1.15 2.41 -12.65
CA VAL A 64 -1.41 1.28 -11.73
C VAL A 64 -1.87 1.78 -10.36
N VAL A 65 -1.19 2.77 -9.75
CA VAL A 65 -1.59 3.34 -8.45
C VAL A 65 -3.00 3.92 -8.51
N ILE A 66 -3.33 4.67 -9.56
CA ILE A 66 -4.69 5.21 -9.72
C ILE A 66 -5.70 4.11 -9.97
N THR A 67 -5.35 3.07 -10.72
CA THR A 67 -6.21 1.89 -10.90
C THR A 67 -6.53 1.23 -9.57
N LEU A 68 -5.52 1.02 -8.71
CA LEU A 68 -5.70 0.48 -7.37
C LEU A 68 -6.58 1.42 -6.53
N LEU A 69 -6.36 2.73 -6.56
CA LEU A 69 -7.18 3.72 -5.84
C LEU A 69 -8.65 3.64 -6.22
N LEU A 70 -8.95 3.62 -7.52
CA LEU A 70 -10.32 3.51 -8.00
C LEU A 70 -10.94 2.15 -7.63
N ALA A 71 -10.17 1.06 -7.72
CA ALA A 71 -10.63 -0.27 -7.33
C ALA A 71 -10.96 -0.35 -5.82
N VAL A 72 -10.10 0.24 -4.98
CA VAL A 72 -10.28 0.34 -3.53
C VAL A 72 -11.52 1.17 -3.19
N LEU A 73 -11.79 2.25 -3.93
CA LEU A 73 -12.95 3.12 -3.70
C LEU A 73 -14.28 2.48 -4.11
N VAL A 74 -14.27 1.69 -5.19
CA VAL A 74 -15.48 1.06 -5.72
C VAL A 74 -15.83 -0.23 -4.95
N SER A 75 -14.83 -1.00 -4.52
CA SER A 75 -15.04 -2.33 -3.91
C SER A 75 -16.00 -2.36 -2.70
N PRO A 76 -16.00 -1.39 -1.76
CA PRO A 76 -16.95 -1.34 -0.65
C PRO A 76 -18.41 -1.29 -1.08
N THR A 77 -18.75 -0.56 -2.15
CA THR A 77 -20.14 -0.51 -2.66
C THR A 77 -20.59 -1.85 -3.22
N LEU A 78 -19.67 -2.58 -3.85
CA LEU A 78 -19.98 -3.83 -4.52
C LEU A 78 -20.09 -5.01 -3.55
N SER A 79 -19.37 -4.96 -2.43
CA SER A 79 -19.24 -6.07 -1.49
C SER A 79 -19.97 -5.83 -0.16
N GLY A 80 -20.03 -4.58 0.32
CA GLY A 80 -20.56 -4.21 1.64
C GLY A 80 -22.06 -4.46 1.83
N ASN A 81 -22.83 -4.60 0.74
CA ASN A 81 -24.24 -4.98 0.78
C ASN A 81 -24.53 -6.40 0.25
N SER A 82 -23.50 -7.23 0.07
CA SER A 82 -23.67 -8.56 -0.53
C SER A 82 -24.58 -9.52 0.26
N ILE A 83 -24.52 -9.51 1.59
CA ILE A 83 -25.37 -10.37 2.44
C ILE A 83 -26.62 -9.62 2.88
N ASN A 84 -26.49 -8.34 3.21
CA ASN A 84 -27.62 -7.52 3.63
C ASN A 84 -28.63 -7.30 2.50
N GLY A 85 -28.20 -7.27 1.23
CA GLY A 85 -29.11 -7.23 0.07
C GLY A 85 -30.05 -8.44 0.00
N ASP A 86 -29.57 -9.64 0.34
CA ASP A 86 -30.42 -10.85 0.40
C ASP A 86 -31.41 -10.79 1.58
N ARG A 87 -30.96 -10.22 2.70
CA ARG A 87 -31.81 -10.04 3.89
C ARG A 87 -32.96 -9.08 3.59
N ASP A 88 -32.66 -7.96 2.92
CA ASP A 88 -33.66 -6.95 2.55
C ASP A 88 -34.64 -7.45 1.48
N ALA A 89 -34.16 -8.27 0.53
CA ALA A 89 -34.98 -8.86 -0.52
C ALA A 89 -35.87 -10.03 -0.05
N ALA A 90 -35.83 -10.39 1.25
CA ALA A 90 -36.51 -11.55 1.83
C ALA A 90 -36.18 -12.90 1.13
N THR A 91 -35.06 -12.97 0.41
CA THR A 91 -34.59 -14.19 -0.29
C THR A 91 -33.78 -15.11 0.60
N LEU A 92 -33.54 -14.72 1.87
CA LEU A 92 -32.77 -15.50 2.82
C LEU A 92 -33.45 -16.84 3.19
N ALA A 93 -34.77 -16.82 3.41
CA ALA A 93 -35.53 -18.01 3.83
C ALA A 93 -35.56 -19.10 2.73
N PRO A 94 -35.81 -18.79 1.43
CA PRO A 94 -35.68 -19.78 0.37
C PRO A 94 -34.27 -20.36 0.19
N VAL A 95 -33.21 -19.55 0.37
CA VAL A 95 -31.82 -20.02 0.25
C VAL A 95 -31.40 -20.90 1.45
N GLN A 96 -31.93 -20.63 2.64
CA GLN A 96 -31.68 -21.43 3.85
C GLN A 96 -32.39 -22.79 3.87
N VAL A 97 -33.33 -23.03 2.94
CA VAL A 97 -33.97 -24.34 2.71
C VAL A 97 -33.17 -25.19 1.70
N THR A 98 -32.11 -24.64 1.10
CA THR A 98 -31.20 -25.40 0.24
C THR A 98 -30.19 -26.20 1.06
N LEU A 99 -29.67 -27.30 0.48
CA LEU A 99 -28.62 -28.14 1.08
C LEU A 99 -27.25 -27.44 1.22
N ALA A 100 -27.15 -26.14 0.92
CA ALA A 100 -25.88 -25.40 0.92
C ALA A 100 -25.44 -25.03 2.34
N GLN A 101 -24.17 -25.29 2.67
CA GLN A 101 -23.62 -24.94 3.96
C GLN A 101 -23.38 -23.41 4.05
N THR A 102 -23.46 -22.83 5.25
CA THR A 102 -23.19 -21.39 5.49
C THR A 102 -21.84 -20.95 4.91
N SER A 103 -20.81 -21.80 5.00
CA SER A 103 -19.48 -21.54 4.43
C SER A 103 -19.49 -21.50 2.90
N GLU A 104 -20.29 -22.35 2.24
CA GLU A 104 -20.42 -22.38 0.77
C GLU A 104 -21.12 -21.12 0.25
N ILE A 105 -22.13 -20.62 0.98
CA ILE A 105 -22.82 -19.37 0.65
C ILE A 105 -21.90 -18.17 0.84
N LEU A 106 -21.23 -18.09 2.00
CA LEU A 106 -20.34 -16.97 2.31
C LEU A 106 -19.18 -16.87 1.31
N LEU A 107 -18.50 -17.98 1.04
CA LEU A 107 -17.40 -18.00 0.06
C LEU A 107 -17.88 -17.78 -1.38
N GLY A 108 -19.09 -18.23 -1.72
CA GLY A 108 -19.72 -17.93 -3.02
C GLY A 108 -19.94 -16.43 -3.22
N LYS A 109 -20.36 -15.71 -2.16
CA LYS A 109 -20.50 -14.25 -2.18
C LYS A 109 -19.17 -13.51 -2.25
N VAL A 110 -18.14 -13.98 -1.54
CA VAL A 110 -16.78 -13.45 -1.68
C VAL A 110 -16.29 -13.63 -3.11
N LEU A 111 -16.45 -14.81 -3.69
CA LEU A 111 -16.03 -15.07 -5.07
C LEU A 111 -16.80 -14.20 -6.07
N ALA A 112 -18.11 -14.05 -5.92
CA ALA A 112 -18.90 -13.17 -6.77
C ALA A 112 -18.46 -11.70 -6.67
N ALA A 113 -18.22 -11.21 -5.45
CA ALA A 113 -17.73 -9.86 -5.21
C ALA A 113 -16.33 -9.66 -5.80
N TRP A 114 -15.45 -10.65 -5.65
CA TRP A 114 -14.11 -10.62 -6.23
C TRP A 114 -14.14 -10.58 -7.75
N ILE A 115 -14.88 -11.49 -8.40
CA ILE A 115 -15.06 -11.50 -9.87
C ILE A 115 -15.68 -10.19 -10.38
N THR A 116 -16.63 -9.62 -9.63
CA THR A 116 -17.21 -8.31 -9.96
C THR A 116 -16.12 -7.24 -9.92
N GLY A 117 -15.26 -7.23 -8.89
CA GLY A 117 -14.11 -6.33 -8.82
C GLY A 117 -13.12 -6.53 -9.98
N LEU A 118 -12.87 -7.78 -10.40
CA LEU A 118 -12.00 -8.09 -11.53
C LEU A 118 -12.49 -7.51 -12.86
N ALA A 119 -13.79 -7.24 -13.01
CA ALA A 119 -14.28 -6.54 -14.20
C ALA A 119 -13.68 -5.13 -14.33
N PHE A 120 -13.41 -4.43 -13.23
CA PHE A 120 -12.69 -3.15 -13.25
C PHE A 120 -11.23 -3.32 -13.66
N ALA A 121 -10.57 -4.40 -13.20
CA ALA A 121 -9.22 -4.73 -13.64
C ALA A 121 -9.18 -5.05 -15.15
N VAL A 122 -10.21 -5.73 -15.69
CA VAL A 122 -10.34 -5.96 -17.13
C VAL A 122 -10.55 -4.66 -17.90
N VAL A 123 -11.34 -3.73 -17.38
CA VAL A 123 -11.48 -2.38 -17.97
C VAL A 123 -10.17 -1.60 -17.90
N ALA A 124 -9.36 -1.80 -16.86
CA ALA A 124 -8.04 -1.18 -16.72
C ALA A 124 -6.98 -1.79 -17.65
N ALA A 125 -7.13 -3.06 -18.03
CA ALA A 125 -6.17 -3.81 -18.84
C ALA A 125 -5.68 -3.08 -20.11
N PRO A 126 -6.54 -2.52 -20.99
CA PRO A 126 -6.06 -1.80 -22.17
C PRO A 126 -5.15 -0.61 -21.82
N PHE A 127 -5.44 0.11 -20.74
CA PHE A 127 -4.63 1.25 -20.29
C PHE A 127 -3.29 0.79 -19.72
N LEU A 128 -3.28 -0.30 -18.95
CA LEU A 128 -2.06 -0.92 -18.46
C LEU A 128 -1.18 -1.45 -19.60
N ILE A 129 -1.79 -2.02 -20.64
CA ILE A 129 -1.08 -2.48 -21.83
C ILE A 129 -0.43 -1.30 -22.56
N ILE A 130 -1.18 -0.21 -22.80
CA ILE A 130 -0.65 1.00 -23.42
C ILE A 130 0.52 1.57 -22.59
N ALA A 131 0.36 1.64 -21.26
CA ALA A 131 1.37 2.11 -20.34
C ALA A 131 2.63 1.23 -20.36
N THR A 132 2.47 -0.09 -20.47
CA THR A 132 3.58 -1.04 -20.55
C THR A 132 4.39 -0.82 -21.82
N PHE A 133 3.72 -0.77 -22.98
CA PHE A 133 4.41 -0.60 -24.26
C PHE A 133 5.05 0.77 -24.41
N ALA A 134 4.35 1.82 -23.97
CA ALA A 134 4.91 3.16 -24.01
C ALA A 134 6.01 3.38 -22.96
N GLY A 135 5.93 2.64 -21.85
CA GLY A 135 6.84 2.80 -20.72
C GLY A 135 8.10 1.94 -20.76
N GLY A 136 8.17 0.95 -21.66
CA GLY A 136 9.32 0.04 -21.73
C GLY A 136 9.53 -0.76 -20.44
N VAL A 137 8.45 -1.00 -19.69
CA VAL A 137 8.50 -1.63 -18.37
C VAL A 137 8.72 -3.14 -18.51
N ASP A 138 9.55 -3.70 -17.63
CA ASP A 138 9.82 -5.14 -17.59
C ASP A 138 8.51 -5.95 -17.42
N PRO A 139 8.27 -7.01 -18.22
CA PRO A 139 7.09 -7.86 -18.08
C PRO A 139 6.86 -8.41 -16.66
N VAL A 140 7.91 -8.64 -15.88
CA VAL A 140 7.81 -9.14 -14.50
C VAL A 140 7.14 -8.10 -13.59
N VAL A 141 7.47 -6.82 -13.75
CA VAL A 141 6.83 -5.70 -13.03
C VAL A 141 5.32 -5.70 -13.29
N VAL A 142 4.92 -5.92 -14.55
CA VAL A 142 3.51 -5.97 -14.95
C VAL A 142 2.79 -7.16 -14.34
N LEU A 143 3.42 -8.33 -14.36
CA LEU A 143 2.83 -9.54 -13.82
C LEU A 143 2.63 -9.44 -12.31
N VAL A 144 3.65 -8.96 -11.58
CA VAL A 144 3.60 -8.85 -10.12
C VAL A 144 2.60 -7.78 -9.68
N SER A 145 2.63 -6.59 -10.28
CA SER A 145 1.70 -5.52 -9.92
C SER A 145 0.25 -5.91 -10.20
N LEU A 146 -0.02 -6.62 -11.31
CA LEU A 146 -1.35 -7.14 -11.64
C LEU A 146 -1.80 -8.22 -10.64
N ALA A 147 -0.90 -9.12 -10.25
CA ALA A 147 -1.21 -10.16 -9.25
C ALA A 147 -1.58 -9.54 -7.90
N VAL A 148 -0.84 -8.53 -7.45
CA VAL A 148 -1.12 -7.81 -6.21
C VAL A 148 -2.43 -7.03 -6.31
N LEU A 149 -2.68 -6.34 -7.42
CA LEU A 149 -3.95 -5.64 -7.67
C LEU A 149 -5.14 -6.62 -7.59
N ILE A 150 -5.03 -7.80 -8.21
CA ILE A 150 -6.05 -8.85 -8.15
C ILE A 150 -6.26 -9.34 -6.71
N ALA A 151 -5.18 -9.52 -5.94
CA ALA A 151 -5.24 -9.95 -4.55
C ALA A 151 -5.90 -8.89 -3.64
N GLU A 152 -5.54 -7.61 -3.80
CA GLU A 152 -6.10 -6.48 -3.05
C GLU A 152 -7.61 -6.32 -3.30
N ILE A 153 -8.06 -6.44 -4.56
CA ILE A 153 -9.49 -6.47 -4.88
C ILE A 153 -10.19 -7.60 -4.13
N GLY A 154 -9.58 -8.78 -4.07
CA GLY A 154 -10.11 -9.95 -3.37
C GLY A 154 -10.20 -9.73 -1.85
N LEU A 155 -9.16 -9.16 -1.24
CA LEU A 155 -9.11 -8.88 0.19
C LEU A 155 -10.15 -7.82 0.59
N ILE A 156 -10.26 -6.75 -0.17
CA ILE A 156 -11.26 -5.71 0.11
C ILE A 156 -12.68 -6.25 -0.09
N ALA A 157 -12.90 -7.07 -1.13
CA ALA A 157 -14.18 -7.76 -1.32
C ALA A 157 -14.51 -8.68 -0.14
N ALA A 158 -13.52 -9.42 0.39
CA ALA A 158 -13.69 -10.28 1.56
C ALA A 158 -14.04 -9.47 2.83
N ILE A 159 -13.37 -8.34 3.06
CA ILE A 159 -13.66 -7.41 4.17
C ILE A 159 -15.11 -6.92 4.07
N GLY A 160 -15.53 -6.44 2.90
CA GLY A 160 -16.88 -5.93 2.69
C GLY A 160 -17.97 -6.99 2.85
N VAL A 161 -17.76 -8.20 2.32
CA VAL A 161 -18.68 -9.33 2.52
C VAL A 161 -18.73 -9.73 3.99
N GLY A 162 -17.59 -9.79 4.68
CA GLY A 162 -17.52 -10.08 6.11
C GLY A 162 -18.32 -9.09 6.96
N LEU A 163 -18.12 -7.78 6.73
CA LEU A 163 -18.89 -6.73 7.41
C LEU A 163 -20.38 -6.80 7.08
N SER A 164 -20.75 -7.13 5.83
CA SER A 164 -22.15 -7.37 5.42
C SER A 164 -22.81 -8.50 6.19
N GLY A 165 -22.07 -9.54 6.52
CA GLY A 165 -22.58 -10.65 7.33
C GLY A 165 -22.74 -10.30 8.80
N ILE A 166 -21.78 -9.52 9.35
CA ILE A 166 -21.76 -9.12 10.76
C ILE A 166 -22.82 -8.06 11.06
N LEU A 167 -22.86 -6.99 10.28
CA LEU A 167 -23.72 -5.83 10.52
C LEU A 167 -25.10 -6.07 9.91
N ALA A 168 -26.17 -5.86 10.69
CA ALA A 168 -27.53 -6.18 10.28
C ALA A 168 -28.15 -5.13 9.33
N ARG A 169 -27.63 -3.90 9.33
CA ARG A 169 -28.18 -2.79 8.54
C ARG A 169 -27.31 -2.51 7.31
N PRO A 170 -27.87 -2.53 6.08
CA PRO A 170 -27.15 -2.29 4.82
C PRO A 170 -26.29 -1.03 4.81
N LEU A 171 -26.89 0.11 5.17
CA LEU A 171 -26.23 1.42 5.13
C LEU A 171 -25.03 1.47 6.07
N PHE A 172 -25.17 0.94 7.29
CA PHE A 172 -24.06 0.87 8.25
C PHE A 172 -22.98 -0.10 7.77
N SER A 173 -23.35 -1.21 7.14
CA SER A 173 -22.38 -2.15 6.59
C SER A 173 -21.50 -1.53 5.50
N VAL A 174 -22.11 -0.85 4.53
CA VAL A 174 -21.36 -0.18 3.46
C VAL A 174 -20.48 0.93 4.04
N ALA A 175 -21.02 1.76 4.95
CA ALA A 175 -20.26 2.82 5.61
C ALA A 175 -19.07 2.28 6.42
N SER A 176 -19.27 1.22 7.22
CA SER A 176 -18.19 0.58 7.96
C SER A 176 -17.14 -0.04 7.04
N THR A 177 -17.54 -0.60 5.90
CA THR A 177 -16.58 -1.11 4.90
C THR A 177 -15.72 0.03 4.35
N TYR A 178 -16.32 1.18 4.04
CA TYR A 178 -15.59 2.37 3.65
C TYR A 178 -14.63 2.87 4.75
N LEU A 179 -15.06 2.88 6.01
CA LEU A 179 -14.21 3.30 7.12
C LEU A 179 -13.03 2.36 7.34
N VAL A 180 -13.22 1.04 7.22
CA VAL A 180 -12.12 0.06 7.33
C VAL A 180 -11.13 0.23 6.18
N VAL A 181 -11.63 0.38 4.95
CA VAL A 181 -10.76 0.64 3.78
C VAL A 181 -10.02 1.98 3.93
N ALA A 182 -10.70 3.03 4.38
CA ALA A 182 -10.06 4.31 4.67
C ALA A 182 -9.04 4.22 5.80
N ALA A 183 -9.27 3.37 6.82
CA ALA A 183 -8.30 3.10 7.87
C ALA A 183 -7.06 2.37 7.33
N LEU A 184 -7.22 1.44 6.37
CA LEU A 184 -6.08 0.78 5.72
C LEU A 184 -5.28 1.73 4.83
N VAL A 185 -5.94 2.68 4.15
CA VAL A 185 -5.28 3.63 3.23
C VAL A 185 -4.70 4.84 3.96
N PHE A 186 -5.52 5.54 4.75
CA PHE A 186 -5.12 6.79 5.42
C PHE A 186 -4.78 6.55 6.89
N GLY A 187 -5.51 5.67 7.57
CA GLY A 187 -5.27 5.38 8.98
C GLY A 187 -3.88 4.79 9.22
N THR A 188 -3.38 3.94 8.33
CA THR A 188 -2.01 3.39 8.39
C THR A 188 -0.95 4.48 8.27
N LEU A 189 -1.12 5.45 7.35
CA LEU A 189 -0.22 6.60 7.20
C LEU A 189 -0.20 7.48 8.44
N ILE A 190 -1.39 7.79 8.98
CA ILE A 190 -1.54 8.62 10.19
C ILE A 190 -0.92 7.89 11.40
N ALA A 191 -1.24 6.62 11.59
CA ALA A 191 -0.72 5.82 12.69
C ALA A 191 0.80 5.64 12.61
N PHE A 192 1.35 5.47 11.41
CA PHE A 192 2.79 5.41 11.20
C PHE A 192 3.48 6.74 11.54
N GLY A 193 2.97 7.85 11.02
CA GLY A 193 3.54 9.18 11.28
C GLY A 193 3.48 9.58 12.75
N LEU A 194 2.32 9.41 13.38
CA LEU A 194 2.13 9.71 14.81
C LEU A 194 2.87 8.70 15.70
N GLY A 195 2.88 7.43 15.33
CA GLY A 195 3.55 6.37 16.08
C GLY A 195 5.07 6.56 16.11
N GLY A 196 5.67 6.91 14.98
CA GLY A 196 7.10 7.21 14.90
C GLY A 196 7.46 8.49 15.64
N ALA A 197 6.60 9.52 15.58
CA ALA A 197 6.81 10.74 16.36
C ALA A 197 6.66 10.52 17.88
N ALA A 198 5.77 9.61 18.29
CA ALA A 198 5.56 9.28 19.70
C ALA A 198 6.68 8.40 20.28
N ALA A 199 7.29 7.55 19.44
CA ALA A 199 8.43 6.74 19.82
C ALA A 199 9.73 7.45 19.40
N SER A 200 10.34 8.26 20.26
CA SER A 200 11.63 8.89 19.98
C SER A 200 12.74 8.33 20.86
N THR A 201 13.98 8.38 20.36
CA THR A 201 15.18 8.13 21.16
C THR A 201 16.09 9.36 21.11
N GLU A 202 16.87 9.55 22.15
CA GLU A 202 17.96 10.51 22.13
C GLU A 202 19.10 10.01 21.24
N ALA A 203 19.56 10.88 20.35
CA ALA A 203 20.75 10.71 19.53
C ALA A 203 21.78 11.77 19.91
N VAL A 204 23.06 11.40 19.81
CA VAL A 204 24.19 12.27 20.07
C VAL A 204 24.86 12.57 18.73
N ALA A 205 24.96 13.84 18.39
CA ALA A 205 25.82 14.30 17.30
C ALA A 205 27.08 14.92 17.90
N GLN A 206 28.24 14.50 17.38
CA GLN A 206 29.52 15.11 17.67
C GLN A 206 29.96 15.94 16.46
N GLN A 207 30.31 17.18 16.70
CA GLN A 207 30.82 18.07 15.68
C GLN A 207 32.16 18.65 16.11
N ARG A 208 33.13 18.61 15.19
CA ARG A 208 34.43 19.23 15.36
C ARG A 208 34.81 19.97 14.09
N THR A 209 35.04 21.26 14.21
CA THR A 209 35.29 22.17 13.08
C THR A 209 36.72 22.68 13.10
N ALA A 210 37.28 22.91 11.92
CA ALA A 210 38.55 23.60 11.78
C ALA A 210 38.39 25.11 12.04
N GLN A 211 39.45 25.73 12.51
CA GLN A 211 39.54 27.19 12.60
C GLN A 211 40.08 27.71 11.27
N TYR A 212 39.40 28.71 10.72
CA TYR A 212 39.74 29.31 9.43
C TYR A 212 40.28 30.73 9.64
N ALA A 213 41.29 31.09 8.85
CA ALA A 213 41.79 32.44 8.73
C ALA A 213 40.81 33.34 7.94
N PRO A 214 40.95 34.69 7.99
CA PRO A 214 40.04 35.61 7.30
C PRO A 214 39.99 35.46 5.78
N ASP A 215 41.00 34.85 5.18
CA ASP A 215 41.09 34.48 3.76
C ASP A 215 40.37 33.17 3.42
N GLY A 216 39.85 32.46 4.43
CA GLY A 216 39.14 31.20 4.30
C GLY A 216 40.04 29.96 4.33
N ALA A 217 41.36 30.10 4.54
CA ALA A 217 42.28 28.97 4.68
C ALA A 217 42.21 28.33 6.08
N PRO A 218 42.34 27.01 6.22
CA PRO A 218 42.45 26.37 7.53
C PRO A 218 43.76 26.80 8.21
N LEU A 219 43.71 27.03 9.52
CA LEU A 219 44.90 27.33 10.31
C LEU A 219 45.73 26.06 10.51
N CYS A 220 47.02 26.12 10.18
CA CYS A 220 47.92 24.97 10.21
C CYS A 220 48.71 24.90 11.53
N ARG A 221 48.83 23.71 12.12
CA ARG A 221 49.52 23.48 13.40
C ARG A 221 51.03 23.71 13.30
N ASP A 222 51.62 23.43 12.14
CA ASP A 222 53.03 23.67 11.83
C ASP A 222 53.36 25.15 11.53
N GLY A 223 52.33 26.00 11.42
CA GLY A 223 52.45 27.42 11.10
C GLY A 223 52.68 27.70 9.61
N SER A 224 52.48 26.72 8.73
CA SER A 224 52.55 26.91 7.27
C SER A 224 51.35 27.73 6.75
N GLU A 225 51.51 28.34 5.58
CA GLU A 225 50.44 29.13 4.93
C GLU A 225 49.38 28.25 4.23
N ASP A 226 49.66 26.95 4.03
CA ASP A 226 48.78 26.01 3.32
C ASP A 226 48.92 24.58 3.84
N CYS A 227 47.85 24.05 4.42
CA CYS A 227 47.69 22.65 4.83
C CYS A 227 46.37 22.05 4.32
N TRP A 228 45.78 22.59 3.24
CA TRP A 228 44.45 22.19 2.75
C TRP A 228 44.31 20.69 2.45
N ASN A 229 45.38 20.02 2.04
CA ASN A 229 45.36 18.61 1.66
C ASN A 229 45.66 17.67 2.83
N GLU A 230 45.95 18.20 4.02
CA GLU A 230 46.32 17.44 5.21
C GLU A 230 45.42 17.81 6.41
N PRO A 231 44.18 17.27 6.47
CA PRO A 231 43.22 17.59 7.53
C PRO A 231 43.75 17.38 8.96
N GLY A 232 44.68 16.44 9.15
CA GLY A 232 45.32 16.17 10.44
C GLY A 232 46.21 17.29 10.97
N GLU A 233 46.64 18.22 10.11
CA GLU A 233 47.45 19.39 10.47
C GLU A 233 46.61 20.64 10.74
N TRP A 234 45.28 20.56 10.59
CA TRP A 234 44.38 21.67 10.86
C TRP A 234 44.27 21.93 12.38
N ILE A 235 44.15 23.20 12.75
CA ILE A 235 43.83 23.61 14.12
C ILE A 235 42.31 23.55 14.28
N CYS A 236 41.84 22.61 15.10
CA CYS A 236 40.42 22.38 15.33
C CYS A 236 39.97 22.98 16.67
N THR A 237 38.69 23.27 16.77
CA THR A 237 38.04 23.50 18.06
C THR A 237 37.92 22.21 18.88
N ASP A 238 37.60 22.36 20.16
CA ASP A 238 37.20 21.24 21.00
C ASP A 238 35.92 20.61 20.42
N SER A 239 35.78 19.28 20.56
CA SER A 239 34.60 18.58 20.06
C SER A 239 33.35 19.03 20.81
N GLU A 240 32.36 19.53 20.09
CA GLU A 240 31.06 19.88 20.65
C GLU A 240 30.09 18.71 20.44
N SER A 241 29.42 18.28 21.50
CA SER A 241 28.36 17.27 21.43
C SER A 241 27.01 17.90 21.70
N TYR A 242 26.05 17.68 20.82
CA TYR A 242 24.66 18.06 21.05
C TYR A 242 23.74 16.86 20.93
N THR A 243 22.70 16.87 21.77
CA THR A 243 21.71 15.81 21.84
C THR A 243 20.43 16.27 21.18
N TYR A 244 19.82 15.40 20.38
CA TYR A 244 18.55 15.67 19.72
C TYR A 244 17.67 14.41 19.70
N GLN A 245 16.37 14.60 19.56
CA GLN A 245 15.41 13.49 19.52
C GLN A 245 15.22 13.03 18.08
N VAL A 246 15.29 11.71 17.86
CA VAL A 246 15.08 11.08 16.56
C VAL A 246 13.91 10.10 16.65
N PRO A 247 12.94 10.16 15.73
CA PRO A 247 11.81 9.23 15.70
C PRO A 247 12.25 7.80 15.36
N ARG A 248 11.59 6.83 16.01
CA ARG A 248 11.83 5.37 15.89
C ARG A 248 10.73 4.73 15.05
N PHE A 249 10.82 4.90 13.74
CA PHE A 249 9.89 4.29 12.79
C PHE A 249 10.04 2.76 12.72
N ASP A 250 11.18 2.23 13.16
CA ASP A 250 11.51 0.79 13.24
C ASP A 250 10.58 -0.01 14.16
N TYR A 251 9.85 0.66 15.06
CA TYR A 251 8.85 0.02 15.91
C TYR A 251 7.43 -0.04 15.31
N VAL A 252 7.14 0.82 14.33
CA VAL A 252 5.77 1.02 13.82
C VAL A 252 5.62 0.78 12.32
N TRP A 253 6.70 0.45 11.60
CA TRP A 253 6.67 0.21 10.15
C TRP A 253 5.64 -0.83 9.70
N TRP A 254 5.37 -1.85 10.52
CA TRP A 254 4.41 -2.92 10.20
C TRP A 254 2.97 -2.41 10.04
N VAL A 255 2.64 -1.27 10.66
CA VAL A 255 1.34 -0.62 10.48
C VAL A 255 1.22 -0.05 9.08
N LEU A 256 2.28 0.59 8.59
CA LEU A 256 2.35 1.12 7.23
C LEU A 256 2.39 -0.01 6.19
N ALA A 257 3.04 -1.13 6.52
CA ALA A 257 3.07 -2.31 5.66
C ALA A 257 1.67 -2.84 5.29
N ALA A 258 0.67 -2.69 6.16
CA ALA A 258 -0.72 -3.11 5.90
C ALA A 258 -1.46 -2.25 4.85
N ASN A 259 -0.87 -1.14 4.40
CA ASN A 259 -1.45 -0.25 3.41
C ASN A 259 -1.45 -0.92 2.01
N PRO A 260 -2.58 -0.94 1.28
CA PRO A 260 -2.68 -1.62 -0.02
C PRO A 260 -1.72 -1.05 -1.08
N PHE A 261 -1.41 0.25 -1.02
CA PHE A 261 -0.46 0.89 -1.94
C PHE A 261 0.99 0.53 -1.60
N VAL A 262 1.30 0.36 -0.32
CA VAL A 262 2.62 -0.08 0.15
C VAL A 262 2.86 -1.53 -0.24
N ILE A 263 1.85 -2.39 -0.08
CA ILE A 263 1.92 -3.79 -0.51
C ILE A 263 2.19 -3.88 -2.02
N LEU A 264 1.46 -3.11 -2.82
CA LEU A 264 1.68 -3.02 -4.27
C LEU A 264 3.10 -2.55 -4.60
N ALA A 265 3.54 -1.44 -4.01
CA ALA A 265 4.84 -0.85 -4.30
C ALA A 265 6.00 -1.77 -3.90
N ASP A 266 5.91 -2.39 -2.73
CA ASP A 266 6.97 -3.22 -2.18
C ASP A 266 7.05 -4.62 -2.82
N ALA A 267 5.92 -5.18 -3.24
CA ALA A 267 5.91 -6.44 -3.98
C ALA A 267 6.48 -6.29 -5.40
N THR A 268 6.28 -5.13 -6.01
CA THR A 268 6.69 -4.88 -7.39
C THR A 268 8.22 -4.79 -7.49
N PRO A 269 8.88 -5.52 -8.41
CA PRO A 269 10.31 -5.40 -8.64
C PRO A 269 10.70 -3.98 -9.01
N THR A 270 11.84 -3.53 -8.49
CA THR A 270 12.33 -2.16 -8.70
C THR A 270 13.51 -2.17 -9.65
N SER A 271 13.55 -1.22 -10.57
CA SER A 271 14.75 -0.94 -11.37
C SER A 271 15.49 0.27 -10.80
N TYR A 272 16.81 0.15 -10.80
CA TYR A 272 17.71 1.14 -10.21
C TYR A 272 18.52 1.84 -11.30
N THR A 273 18.81 3.13 -11.09
CA THR A 273 19.81 3.86 -11.87
C THR A 273 21.22 3.32 -11.55
N ARG A 274 22.21 3.73 -12.33
CA ARG A 274 23.62 3.40 -12.06
C ARG A 274 24.09 3.85 -10.67
N ASP A 275 23.47 4.89 -10.14
CA ASP A 275 23.78 5.47 -8.83
C ASP A 275 22.95 4.83 -7.70
N GLY A 276 22.19 3.76 -7.98
CA GLY A 276 21.43 3.00 -6.98
C GLY A 276 20.07 3.60 -6.61
N TYR A 277 19.57 4.60 -7.34
CA TYR A 277 18.27 5.22 -7.07
C TYR A 277 17.13 4.55 -7.82
N ALA A 278 15.96 4.44 -7.20
CA ALA A 278 14.76 3.90 -7.84
C ALA A 278 14.28 4.82 -8.97
N VAL A 279 13.98 4.24 -10.14
CA VAL A 279 13.48 5.00 -11.30
C VAL A 279 11.98 5.28 -11.27
N ASP A 280 11.23 4.53 -10.46
CA ASP A 280 9.76 4.54 -10.47
C ASP A 280 9.17 4.86 -9.09
N LEU A 281 7.87 5.18 -9.08
CA LEU A 281 7.16 5.52 -7.84
C LEU A 281 7.12 4.32 -6.87
N PHE A 282 7.05 3.10 -7.38
CA PHE A 282 7.03 1.90 -6.55
C PHE A 282 8.33 1.71 -5.79
N GLY A 283 9.47 1.83 -6.46
CA GLY A 283 10.78 1.76 -5.84
C GLY A 283 11.03 2.87 -4.81
N GLN A 284 10.50 4.07 -5.04
CA GLN A 284 10.57 5.15 -4.05
C GLN A 284 9.77 4.84 -2.78
N ILE A 285 8.53 4.36 -2.94
CA ILE A 285 7.70 3.95 -1.81
C ILE A 285 8.33 2.74 -1.08
N LYS A 286 8.81 1.74 -1.84
CA LYS A 286 9.52 0.57 -1.32
C LYS A 286 10.71 1.02 -0.46
N ALA A 287 11.62 1.82 -1.02
CA ALA A 287 12.81 2.28 -0.32
C ALA A 287 12.47 3.05 0.97
N GLY A 288 11.45 3.90 0.94
CA GLY A 288 10.98 4.63 2.12
C GLY A 288 10.45 3.70 3.21
N VAL A 289 9.60 2.73 2.86
CA VAL A 289 9.00 1.79 3.83
C VAL A 289 10.03 0.78 4.36
N ARG A 290 10.94 0.30 3.50
CA ARG A 290 12.05 -0.56 3.92
C ARG A 290 13.05 0.18 4.78
N GLY A 291 13.38 1.43 4.42
CA GLY A 291 14.25 2.28 5.22
C GLY A 291 13.69 2.53 6.63
N ALA A 292 12.36 2.62 6.76
CA ALA A 292 11.70 2.75 8.06
C ALA A 292 11.86 1.52 8.98
N GLN A 293 12.33 0.36 8.49
CA GLN A 293 12.64 -0.80 9.31
C GLN A 293 14.00 -0.69 10.00
N LEU A 294 14.89 0.14 9.44
CA LEU A 294 16.23 0.32 9.97
C LEU A 294 16.19 1.27 11.16
N PRO A 295 16.85 0.93 12.28
CA PRO A 295 16.97 1.85 13.40
C PRO A 295 17.76 3.09 12.96
N PRO A 296 17.39 4.29 13.46
CA PRO A 296 18.15 5.49 13.15
C PRO A 296 19.54 5.42 13.78
N ASP A 297 20.51 6.06 13.12
CA ASP A 297 21.86 6.20 13.66
C ASP A 297 21.83 7.16 14.86
N THR A 298 22.12 6.63 16.05
CA THR A 298 22.08 7.40 17.31
C THR A 298 23.39 8.10 17.64
N ASN A 299 24.45 7.80 16.89
CA ASN A 299 25.77 8.39 17.08
C ASN A 299 26.32 8.84 15.72
N THR A 300 26.19 10.13 15.44
CA THR A 300 26.66 10.74 14.20
C THR A 300 27.81 11.68 14.50
N GLY A 301 28.91 11.55 13.75
CA GLY A 301 30.09 12.38 13.91
C GLY A 301 30.39 13.15 12.63
N TYR A 302 30.66 14.43 12.75
CA TYR A 302 31.27 15.25 11.72
C TYR A 302 32.55 15.90 12.25
N ASP A 303 33.71 15.40 11.83
CA ASP A 303 35.03 15.91 12.15
C ASP A 303 35.71 16.39 10.86
N GLU A 304 35.96 17.70 10.77
CA GLU A 304 36.68 18.32 9.65
C GLU A 304 38.17 17.97 9.66
N CYS A 305 38.74 17.68 10.82
CA CYS A 305 40.16 17.40 11.01
C CYS A 305 40.50 15.90 10.95
N ASP A 306 39.49 15.05 11.12
CA ASP A 306 39.58 13.63 10.79
C ASP A 306 38.37 13.20 9.96
N PRO A 307 38.37 13.48 8.64
CA PRO A 307 37.28 13.07 7.76
C PRO A 307 37.05 11.56 7.74
N SER A 308 38.04 10.74 8.16
CA SER A 308 37.91 9.29 8.23
C SER A 308 37.11 8.81 9.44
N ALA A 309 36.96 9.66 10.47
CA ALA A 309 36.13 9.41 11.64
C ALA A 309 34.65 9.75 11.42
N ASN A 310 34.26 10.28 10.26
CA ASN A 310 32.86 10.58 9.94
C ASN A 310 32.03 9.30 9.82
N THR A 311 30.97 9.19 10.63
CA THR A 311 30.15 7.97 10.75
C THR A 311 28.86 7.99 9.92
N THR A 312 28.73 8.85 8.92
CA THR A 312 27.49 8.94 8.11
C THR A 312 27.36 7.76 7.15
N THR A 313 26.54 6.77 7.52
CA THR A 313 26.23 5.61 6.69
C THR A 313 25.16 5.96 5.66
N PHE A 314 25.57 6.36 4.45
CA PHE A 314 24.63 6.51 3.33
C PHE A 314 24.32 5.13 2.75
N ARG A 315 23.09 4.67 2.93
CA ARG A 315 22.59 3.45 2.27
C ARG A 315 21.86 3.81 0.99
N SER A 316 22.21 3.16 -0.12
CA SER A 316 21.41 3.27 -1.34
C SER A 316 20.07 2.52 -1.18
N PRO A 317 19.02 2.90 -1.93
CA PRO A 317 17.78 2.14 -2.00
C PRO A 317 17.94 0.64 -2.27
N GLU A 318 18.93 0.25 -3.07
CA GLU A 318 19.27 -1.16 -3.33
C GLU A 318 19.81 -1.85 -2.06
N GLN A 319 20.75 -1.24 -1.35
CA GLN A 319 21.27 -1.76 -0.08
C GLN A 319 20.18 -1.87 0.99
N ILE A 320 19.26 -0.91 1.05
CA ILE A 320 18.12 -0.95 1.96
C ILE A 320 17.21 -2.15 1.66
N GLU A 321 16.97 -2.48 0.39
CA GLU A 321 16.16 -3.66 0.04
C GLU A 321 16.83 -4.96 0.50
N ASP A 322 18.15 -5.07 0.36
CA ASP A 322 18.94 -6.24 0.74
C ASP A 322 19.03 -6.44 2.27
N GLU A 323 19.05 -5.36 3.05
CA GLU A 323 19.16 -5.41 4.52
C GLU A 323 17.81 -5.61 5.25
N THR A 324 16.67 -5.55 4.54
CA THR A 324 15.34 -5.43 5.17
C THR A 324 14.38 -6.55 4.77
N VAL A 325 13.29 -6.70 5.53
CA VAL A 325 12.30 -7.75 5.26
C VAL A 325 11.18 -7.29 4.32
N PRO A 326 10.65 -8.17 3.44
CA PRO A 326 9.49 -7.92 2.60
C PRO A 326 8.28 -7.38 3.35
N SER A 327 8.04 -6.07 3.27
CA SER A 327 6.91 -5.41 3.92
C SER A 327 5.57 -5.82 3.32
N TRP A 328 5.51 -6.11 2.01
CA TRP A 328 4.30 -6.60 1.34
C TRP A 328 3.80 -7.91 1.94
N PHE A 329 4.71 -8.79 2.38
CA PHE A 329 4.37 -10.06 3.00
C PHE A 329 3.70 -9.85 4.36
N VAL A 330 4.25 -8.96 5.18
CA VAL A 330 3.67 -8.58 6.47
C VAL A 330 2.33 -7.89 6.27
N GLY A 331 2.25 -6.98 5.30
CA GLY A 331 1.04 -6.26 4.95
C GLY A 331 -0.11 -7.16 4.55
N LEU A 332 0.13 -8.07 3.59
CA LEU A 332 -0.86 -9.05 3.17
C LEU A 332 -1.26 -9.98 4.33
N ALA A 333 -0.32 -10.40 5.17
CA ALA A 333 -0.65 -11.22 6.34
C ALA A 333 -1.62 -10.51 7.29
N VAL A 334 -1.38 -9.22 7.58
CA VAL A 334 -2.30 -8.40 8.40
C VAL A 334 -3.68 -8.30 7.75
N GLN A 335 -3.74 -8.00 6.44
CA GLN A 335 -5.01 -7.91 5.73
C GLN A 335 -5.77 -9.25 5.65
N ILE A 336 -5.06 -10.36 5.44
CA ILE A 336 -5.63 -11.72 5.42
C ILE A 336 -6.20 -12.07 6.80
N VAL A 337 -5.49 -11.76 7.88
CA VAL A 337 -5.98 -11.98 9.25
C VAL A 337 -7.22 -11.13 9.52
N LEU A 338 -7.22 -9.86 9.11
CA LEU A 338 -8.38 -8.97 9.23
C LEU A 338 -9.60 -9.51 8.44
N ALA A 339 -9.42 -9.82 7.16
CA ALA A 339 -10.47 -10.34 6.29
C ALA A 339 -10.98 -11.69 6.79
N GLY A 340 -10.08 -12.59 7.18
CA GLY A 340 -10.41 -13.90 7.75
C GLY A 340 -11.18 -13.79 9.07
N GLY A 341 -10.79 -12.88 9.96
CA GLY A 341 -11.49 -12.59 11.21
C GLY A 341 -12.90 -12.05 10.97
N LEU A 342 -13.08 -11.14 10.01
CA LEU A 342 -14.39 -10.61 9.63
C LEU A 342 -15.28 -11.68 8.98
N LEU A 343 -14.74 -12.50 8.08
CA LEU A 343 -15.47 -13.61 7.48
C LEU A 343 -15.84 -14.68 8.52
N TRP A 344 -14.96 -14.96 9.47
CA TRP A 344 -15.27 -15.87 10.58
C TRP A 344 -16.39 -15.32 11.47
N GLY A 345 -16.37 -14.01 11.77
CA GLY A 345 -17.46 -13.33 12.48
C GLY A 345 -18.79 -13.39 11.72
N ALA A 346 -18.75 -13.18 10.40
CA ALA A 346 -19.92 -13.32 9.52
C ALA A 346 -20.47 -14.75 9.54
N TRP A 347 -19.59 -15.74 9.41
CA TRP A 347 -19.96 -17.16 9.47
C TRP A 347 -20.58 -17.52 10.83
N ALA A 348 -19.98 -17.08 11.94
CA ALA A 348 -20.49 -17.35 13.27
C ALA A 348 -21.90 -16.77 13.49
N ARG A 349 -22.19 -15.59 12.93
CA ARG A 349 -23.53 -14.97 13.00
C ARG A 349 -24.56 -15.56 12.04
N THR A 350 -24.12 -16.19 10.95
CA THR A 350 -25.02 -16.74 9.92
C THR A 350 -25.20 -18.26 10.02
N ARG A 351 -24.59 -18.90 11.04
CA ARG A 351 -24.70 -20.34 11.27
C ARG A 351 -26.11 -20.74 11.71
N THR A 352 -26.66 -21.77 11.07
CA THR A 352 -27.96 -22.36 11.41
C THR A 352 -27.80 -23.56 12.37
N PRO A 353 -28.79 -23.83 13.24
CA PRO A 353 -30.01 -23.06 13.47
C PRO A 353 -29.72 -21.71 14.14
N ALA A 354 -30.40 -20.65 13.69
CA ALA A 354 -30.22 -19.31 14.23
C ALA A 354 -30.70 -19.28 15.70
N ARG A 355 -29.77 -19.06 16.64
CA ARG A 355 -30.12 -19.01 18.08
C ARG A 355 -30.87 -17.73 18.48
N ALA A 356 -30.68 -16.64 17.74
CA ALA A 356 -31.36 -15.36 17.95
C ALA A 356 -31.45 -14.60 16.61
N LEU A 357 -32.60 -13.99 16.35
CA LEU A 357 -32.81 -13.14 15.18
C LEU A 357 -32.47 -11.68 15.56
N PRO A 358 -31.69 -10.96 14.74
CA PRO A 358 -31.45 -9.53 14.97
C PRO A 358 -32.78 -8.76 14.97
N PRO A 359 -33.00 -7.83 15.92
CA PRO A 359 -34.24 -7.06 15.98
C PRO A 359 -34.52 -6.35 14.64
N GLY A 360 -35.71 -6.56 14.09
CA GLY A 360 -36.15 -6.01 12.80
C GLY A 360 -36.06 -6.95 11.60
N THR A 361 -35.65 -8.21 11.77
CA THR A 361 -35.73 -9.21 10.69
C THR A 361 -37.17 -9.71 10.51
N ARG A 362 -37.71 -9.55 9.29
CA ARG A 362 -38.97 -10.18 8.88
C ARG A 362 -38.66 -11.55 8.31
N ILE A 363 -39.24 -12.60 8.90
CA ILE A 363 -39.27 -13.93 8.30
C ILE A 363 -40.63 -14.05 7.63
N ALA A 364 -40.64 -14.44 6.35
CA ALA A 364 -41.85 -14.87 5.65
C ALA A 364 -42.15 -16.33 5.99
#